data_AF-A0A8T4WMB1-F1
#
_entry.id   AF-A0A8T4WMB1-F1
#
_cell.length_a   1.000
_cell.length_b   1.000
_cell.length_c   1.000
_cell.angle_alpha   90.00
_cell.angle_beta   90.00
_cell.angle_gamma   90.00
#
_symmetry.space_group_name_H-M   'P 1'
#
loop_
_entity.id
_entity.type
_entity.pdbx_description
1 polymer ?
#
loop_
_entity_poly.entity_id
_entity_poly.type
_entity_poly.pdbx_seq_one_letter_code
_entity_poly.pdbx_strand_id
1 'polypeptide(L)'
;MVSKTISVTEDVYNLLKKMKLPGESFGDTIARLARGKTTTSLRMWAKTSEGWSDLTDAEARKLEETLEKIGEGFDLERVDLS
;
A
#
# COMPACT_ATOMS: atom_id res chain seq x y z
N MET A 1 -12.99 -4.74 -22.00
CA MET A 1 -11.76 -4.36 -21.25
C MET A 1 -10.61 -5.17 -21.83
N VAL A 2 -9.46 -4.55 -22.10
CA VAL A 2 -8.28 -5.30 -22.59
C VAL A 2 -7.61 -5.96 -21.39
N SER A 3 -7.59 -7.29 -21.35
CA SER A 3 -6.84 -8.04 -20.33
C SER A 3 -5.37 -8.16 -20.75
N LYS A 4 -4.47 -7.97 -19.78
CA LYS A 4 -3.03 -8.30 -19.92
C LYS A 4 -2.72 -9.46 -18.99
N THR A 5 -1.87 -10.38 -19.45
CA THR A 5 -1.37 -11.49 -18.62
C THR A 5 0.00 -11.13 -18.09
N ILE A 6 0.22 -11.33 -16.80
CA ILE A 6 1.53 -11.25 -16.16
C ILE A 6 1.87 -12.61 -15.56
N SER A 7 3.12 -13.03 -15.69
CA SER A 7 3.64 -14.21 -15.01
C SER A 7 4.41 -13.76 -13.79
N VAL A 8 4.15 -14.39 -12.65
CA VAL A 8 4.83 -14.13 -11.37
C VAL A 8 5.34 -15.45 -10.81
N THR A 9 6.30 -15.38 -9.89
CA THR A 9 6.75 -16.58 -9.17
C THR A 9 5.64 -17.08 -8.22
N GLU A 10 5.72 -18.35 -7.86
CA GLU A 10 4.77 -18.97 -6.92
C GLU A 10 4.77 -18.25 -5.57
N ASP A 11 5.94 -17.81 -5.09
CA ASP A 11 6.06 -17.07 -3.84
C ASP A 11 5.29 -15.73 -3.88
N VAL A 12 5.45 -14.97 -4.97
CA VAL A 12 4.72 -13.70 -5.17
C VAL A 12 3.21 -13.95 -5.28
N TYR A 13 2.80 -14.99 -5.98
CA TYR A 13 1.39 -15.37 -6.06
C TYR A 13 0.80 -15.67 -4.67
N ASN A 14 1.52 -16.43 -3.85
CA ASN A 14 1.09 -16.77 -2.50
C ASN A 14 1.03 -15.54 -1.57
N LEU A 15 1.94 -14.57 -1.73
CA LEU A 15 1.86 -13.28 -1.03
C LEU A 15 0.61 -12.50 -1.45
N LEU A 16 0.35 -12.36 -2.74
CA LEU A 16 -0.84 -11.67 -3.25
C LEU A 16 -2.13 -12.34 -2.76
N LYS A 17 -2.15 -13.67 -2.71
CA LYS A 17 -3.29 -14.45 -2.21
C LYS A 17 -3.60 -14.15 -0.73
N LYS A 18 -2.58 -13.97 0.12
CA LYS A 18 -2.76 -13.58 1.52
C LYS A 18 -3.32 -12.17 1.69
N MET A 19 -2.98 -11.27 0.76
CA MET A 19 -3.40 -9.87 0.78
C MET A 19 -4.79 -9.63 0.18
N LYS A 20 -5.40 -10.65 -0.43
CA LYS A 20 -6.70 -10.59 -1.10
C LYS A 20 -7.83 -10.58 -0.07
N LEU A 21 -8.74 -9.60 -0.17
CA LEU A 21 -9.89 -9.51 0.72
C LEU A 21 -11.05 -10.44 0.27
N PRO A 22 -11.97 -10.80 1.18
CA PRO A 22 -13.18 -11.54 0.82
C PRO A 22 -13.98 -10.82 -0.25
N GLY A 23 -14.38 -11.54 -1.30
CA GLY A 23 -15.14 -10.97 -2.43
C GLY A 23 -14.31 -10.16 -3.46
N GLU A 24 -13.03 -9.90 -3.21
CA GLU A 24 -12.14 -9.16 -4.13
C GLU A 24 -11.58 -10.08 -5.24
N SER A 25 -11.32 -9.57 -6.44
CA SER A 25 -10.54 -10.31 -7.46
C SER A 25 -9.04 -10.05 -7.32
N PHE A 26 -8.17 -10.88 -7.91
CA PHE A 26 -6.72 -10.59 -7.92
C PHE A 26 -6.38 -9.27 -8.60
N GLY A 27 -7.12 -8.90 -9.66
CA GLY A 27 -6.94 -7.61 -10.32
C GLY A 27 -7.27 -6.44 -9.41
N ASP A 28 -8.34 -6.56 -8.61
CA ASP A 28 -8.75 -5.55 -7.64
C ASP A 28 -7.72 -5.43 -6.50
N THR A 29 -7.21 -6.57 -6.00
CA THR A 29 -6.13 -6.59 -5.01
C THR A 29 -4.88 -5.89 -5.54
N ILE A 30 -4.44 -6.20 -6.76
CA ILE A 30 -3.27 -5.55 -7.37
C ILE A 30 -3.53 -4.06 -7.56
N ALA A 31 -4.71 -3.67 -8.05
CA ALA A 31 -5.07 -2.27 -8.24
C ALA A 31 -5.10 -1.51 -6.90
N ARG A 32 -5.65 -2.10 -5.84
CA ARG A 32 -5.67 -1.51 -4.50
C ARG A 32 -4.27 -1.36 -3.91
N LEU A 33 -3.44 -2.40 -4.01
CA LEU A 33 -2.05 -2.34 -3.54
C LEU A 33 -1.22 -1.32 -4.33
N ALA A 34 -1.41 -1.24 -5.65
CA ALA A 34 -0.73 -0.27 -6.50
C ALA A 34 -1.20 1.18 -6.23
N ARG A 35 -2.51 1.38 -5.99
CA ARG A 35 -3.04 2.69 -5.56
C ARG A 35 -2.54 3.07 -4.17
N GLY A 36 -2.47 2.09 -3.27
CA GLY A 36 -1.99 2.20 -1.88
C GLY A 36 -0.54 2.65 -1.74
N LYS A 37 0.28 2.56 -2.81
CA LYS A 37 1.66 3.07 -2.83
C LYS A 37 1.79 4.57 -3.05
N THR A 38 0.69 5.28 -3.26
CA THR A 38 0.73 6.74 -3.25
C THR A 38 0.56 7.23 -1.82
N THR A 39 1.40 8.15 -1.36
CA THR A 39 1.29 8.89 -0.09
C THR A 39 -0.16 9.38 0.16
N THR A 40 -0.85 9.73 -0.92
CA THR A 40 -2.28 10.06 -1.00
C THR A 40 -3.22 9.00 -0.39
N SER A 41 -2.92 7.71 -0.52
CA SER A 41 -3.75 6.62 0.01
C SER A 41 -3.64 6.48 1.52
N LEU A 42 -2.47 6.77 2.10
CA LEU A 42 -2.25 6.78 3.54
C LEU A 42 -2.95 7.98 4.19
N ARG A 43 -2.90 9.15 3.55
CA ARG A 43 -3.68 10.31 3.99
C ARG A 43 -5.18 10.09 3.90
N MET A 44 -5.68 9.47 2.83
CA MET A 44 -7.10 9.11 2.76
C MET A 44 -7.47 8.09 3.83
N TRP A 45 -6.66 7.05 4.02
CA TRP A 45 -6.88 6.05 5.06
C TRP A 45 -6.90 6.67 6.47
N ALA A 46 -5.93 7.53 6.79
CA ALA A 46 -5.86 8.25 8.07
C ALA A 46 -7.10 9.14 8.29
N LYS A 47 -7.55 9.87 7.26
CA LYS A 47 -8.78 10.69 7.35
C LYS A 47 -10.06 9.87 7.54
N THR A 48 -10.07 8.60 7.12
CA THR A 48 -11.23 7.70 7.27
C THR A 48 -11.15 6.81 8.51
N SER A 49 -10.05 6.83 9.26
CA SER A 49 -9.83 6.01 10.44
C SER A 49 -10.20 6.80 11.69
N GLU A 50 -11.10 6.27 12.53
CA GLU A 50 -11.53 6.93 13.78
C GLU A 50 -10.35 7.26 14.71
N GLY A 51 -9.33 6.39 14.75
CA GLY A 51 -8.16 6.54 15.60
C GLY A 51 -7.16 7.63 15.17
N TRP A 52 -7.42 8.31 14.05
CA TRP A 52 -6.58 9.37 13.48
C TRP A 52 -7.41 10.61 13.14
N SER A 53 -8.59 10.73 13.74
CA SER A 53 -9.56 11.80 13.47
C SER A 53 -9.10 13.18 13.97
N ASP A 54 -8.10 13.23 14.85
CA ASP A 54 -7.47 14.44 15.38
C ASP A 54 -6.28 14.93 14.53
N LEU A 55 -5.90 14.18 13.50
CA LEU A 55 -4.76 14.52 12.63
C LEU A 55 -5.06 15.78 11.81
N THR A 56 -4.31 16.85 12.04
CA THR A 56 -4.44 18.09 11.25
C THR A 56 -3.86 17.91 9.84
N ASP A 57 -4.29 18.74 8.88
CA ASP A 57 -3.75 18.69 7.52
C ASP A 57 -2.23 18.97 7.47
N ALA A 58 -1.70 19.76 8.42
CA ALA A 58 -0.27 20.03 8.53
C ALA A 58 0.51 18.80 9.03
N GLU A 59 -0.03 18.08 10.02
CA GLU A 59 0.56 16.83 10.53
C GLU A 59 0.50 15.71 9.49
N ALA A 60 -0.63 15.60 8.78
CA ALA A 60 -0.80 14.66 7.68
C ALA A 60 0.25 14.87 6.59
N ARG A 61 0.50 16.14 6.20
CA ARG A 61 1.53 16.47 5.21
C ARG A 61 2.93 16.15 5.69
N LYS A 62 3.24 16.41 6.96
CA LYS A 62 4.55 16.10 7.55
C LYS A 62 4.80 14.59 7.64
N LEU A 63 3.74 13.82 7.89
CA LEU A 63 3.74 12.37 7.84
C LEU A 63 4.00 11.87 6.40
N GLU A 64 3.30 12.43 5.41
CA GLU A 64 3.54 12.13 3.99
C GLU A 64 5.01 12.38 3.58
N GLU A 65 5.55 13.56 3.90
CA GLU A 65 6.94 13.91 3.62
C GLU A 65 7.94 12.98 4.33
N THR A 66 7.61 12.49 5.52
CA THR A 66 8.44 11.53 6.27
C THR A 66 8.40 10.16 5.61
N LEU A 67 7.22 9.70 5.18
CA LEU A 67 7.05 8.42 4.50
C LEU A 67 7.73 8.39 3.12
N GLU A 68 7.70 9.51 2.39
CA GLU A 68 8.44 9.67 1.13
C GLU A 68 9.94 9.56 1.35
N LYS A 69 10.48 10.24 2.37
CA LYS A 69 11.91 10.13 2.74
C LYS A 69 12.31 8.73 3.19
N ILE A 70 11.42 8.02 3.90
CA ILE A 70 11.64 6.61 4.25
C ILE A 70 11.67 5.76 2.97
N GLY A 71 10.77 6.00 2.01
CA GLY A 71 10.74 5.31 0.72
C GLY A 71 11.98 5.56 -0.14
N GLU A 72 12.57 6.75 -0.08
CA GLU A 72 13.81 7.10 -0.78
C GLU A 72 15.07 6.50 -0.11
N GLY A 73 15.03 6.24 1.20
CA GLY A 73 16.11 5.62 1.97
C GLY A 73 15.97 4.10 2.18
N PHE A 74 14.86 3.50 1.73
CA PHE A 74 14.59 2.07 1.91
C PHE A 74 15.22 1.23 0.80
N ASP A 75 16.41 0.73 1.08
CA ASP A 75 16.93 -0.46 0.40
C ASP A 75 16.10 -1.67 0.89
N LEU A 76 15.18 -2.14 0.05
CA LEU A 76 14.19 -3.18 0.38
C LEU A 76 14.80 -4.55 0.76
N GLU A 77 16.12 -4.69 0.74
CA GLU A 77 16.84 -5.92 1.09
C GLU A 77 17.04 -6.16 2.60
N ARG A 78 16.69 -5.21 3.49
CA ARG A 78 17.07 -5.30 4.92
C ARG A 78 15.96 -5.38 5.96
N VAL A 79 14.69 -5.51 5.58
CA VAL A 79 13.65 -5.76 6.58
C VAL A 79 13.45 -7.27 6.75
N ASP A 80 14.27 -7.86 7.62
CA ASP A 80 13.96 -9.15 8.20
C ASP A 80 12.76 -8.98 9.15
N LEU A 81 11.61 -9.47 8.73
CA LEU A 81 10.41 -9.59 9.57
C LEU A 81 10.42 -10.98 10.23
N SER A 82 11.45 -11.25 11.04
CA SER A 82 11.53 -12.41 11.91
C SER A 82 10.82 -12.19 13.25
#